data_AF-A0A2U8DU43-F1
#
_entry.id   AF-A0A2U8DU43-F1
#
_cell.length_a   1.000
_cell.length_b   1.000
_cell.length_c   1.000
_cell.angle_alpha   90.00
_cell.angle_beta   90.00
_cell.angle_gamma   90.00
#
_symmetry.space_group_name_H-M   'P 1'
#
loop_
_entity.id
_entity.type
_entity.pdbx_description
1 polymer ?
#
loop_
_entity_poly.entity_id
_entity_poly.type
_entity_poly.pdbx_seq_one_letter_code
_entity_poly.pdbx_strand_id
1 'polypeptide(L)'
;MNDIRKLQKPLGKVYKHQYHEHSKEELYGELKEVPAVFSNTISLELNKEILVNELQKSLEAWIESLKKWVLENKYFIGHIKAFIEGEENFNVWIATTGKKINIKTSENHEDEKVKSITVSITAIVFGTDEKTLKFTTLKKLEELLHVKIHC
;
A
#
# COMPACT_ATOMS: atom_id res chain seq x y z
N MET A 1 -54.60 -10.92 -37.29
CA MET A 1 -54.13 -10.22 -36.07
C MET A 1 -54.69 -10.99 -34.89
N ASN A 2 -53.96 -11.67 -33.99
CA ASN A 2 -52.54 -11.70 -33.65
C ASN A 2 -52.17 -13.10 -33.14
N ASP A 3 -51.00 -13.57 -33.56
CA ASP A 3 -50.31 -14.77 -33.06
C ASP A 3 -49.78 -14.51 -31.64
N ILE A 4 -50.30 -15.20 -30.62
CA ILE A 4 -49.78 -15.14 -29.26
C ILE A 4 -48.72 -16.23 -29.09
N ARG A 5 -47.48 -15.92 -29.46
CA ARG A 5 -46.32 -16.73 -29.08
C ARG A 5 -46.13 -16.65 -27.56
N LYS A 6 -46.41 -17.76 -26.87
CA LYS A 6 -45.99 -18.01 -25.48
C LYS A 6 -44.46 -17.94 -25.42
N LEU A 7 -43.92 -16.83 -24.92
CA LEU A 7 -42.54 -16.73 -24.47
C LEU A 7 -42.48 -17.19 -23.01
N GLN A 8 -42.08 -18.45 -22.80
CA GLN A 8 -41.61 -18.94 -21.51
C GLN A 8 -40.41 -18.07 -21.07
N LYS A 9 -40.59 -17.27 -20.01
CA LYS A 9 -39.47 -16.64 -19.31
C LYS A 9 -38.72 -17.73 -18.54
N PRO A 10 -37.40 -17.89 -18.69
CA PRO A 10 -36.64 -18.76 -17.82
C PRO A 10 -36.71 -18.21 -16.39
N LEU A 11 -36.96 -19.10 -15.42
CA LEU A 11 -36.93 -18.77 -13.99
C LEU A 11 -35.61 -18.09 -13.66
N GLY A 12 -35.71 -16.88 -13.10
CA GLY A 12 -34.55 -16.11 -12.66
C GLY A 12 -33.70 -16.92 -11.69
N LYS A 13 -32.39 -16.91 -11.92
CA LYS A 13 -31.42 -17.38 -10.94
C LYS A 13 -31.62 -16.58 -9.65
N VAL A 14 -31.97 -17.28 -8.58
CA VAL A 14 -31.96 -16.72 -7.23
C VAL A 14 -30.51 -16.42 -6.88
N TYR A 15 -30.13 -15.14 -6.95
CA TYR A 15 -28.85 -14.70 -6.42
C TYR A 15 -28.89 -14.92 -4.91
N LYS A 16 -28.18 -15.96 -4.44
CA LYS A 16 -27.81 -16.04 -3.03
C LYS A 16 -26.97 -14.81 -2.74
N HIS A 17 -27.56 -13.81 -2.08
CA HIS A 17 -26.79 -12.79 -1.40
C HIS A 17 -25.92 -13.53 -0.39
N GLN A 18 -24.63 -13.69 -0.72
CA GLN A 18 -23.63 -13.99 0.28
C GLN A 18 -23.71 -12.84 1.27
N TYR A 19 -24.32 -13.10 2.43
CA TYR A 19 -24.08 -12.32 3.62
C TYR A 19 -22.60 -12.48 3.91
N HIS A 20 -21.79 -11.60 3.33
CA HIS A 20 -20.48 -11.33 3.87
C HIS A 20 -20.76 -10.64 5.20
N GLU A 21 -20.53 -11.39 6.27
CA GLU A 21 -20.38 -10.86 7.61
C GLU A 21 -19.14 -9.97 7.59
N HIS A 22 -19.28 -8.78 7.00
CA HIS A 22 -18.34 -7.71 7.16
C HIS A 22 -18.54 -7.26 8.59
N SER A 23 -17.67 -7.71 9.52
CA SER A 23 -17.43 -6.91 10.71
C SER A 23 -17.14 -5.51 10.20
N LYS A 24 -18.08 -4.58 10.44
CA LYS A 24 -17.89 -3.18 10.10
C LYS A 24 -16.75 -2.73 11.00
N GLU A 25 -15.53 -2.81 10.48
CA GLU A 25 -14.39 -2.09 11.02
C GLU A 25 -14.90 -0.67 11.25
N GLU A 26 -14.88 -0.24 12.52
CA GLU A 26 -15.42 1.07 12.89
C GLU A 26 -14.70 2.13 12.05
N LEU A 27 -15.45 2.80 11.18
CA LEU A 27 -14.92 3.91 10.40
C LEU A 27 -14.77 5.09 11.36
N TYR A 28 -13.53 5.32 11.78
CA TYR A 28 -13.14 6.50 12.52
C TYR A 28 -12.79 7.59 11.51
N GLY A 29 -13.71 8.52 11.27
CA GLY A 29 -13.47 9.69 10.43
C GLY A 29 -14.50 10.77 10.71
N GLU A 30 -14.02 12.00 10.88
CA GLU A 30 -14.91 13.15 11.11
C GLU A 30 -15.53 13.63 9.80
N LEU A 31 -16.75 14.17 9.87
CA LEU A 31 -17.56 14.57 8.70
C LEU A 31 -16.92 15.66 7.82
N LYS A 32 -15.83 16.29 8.28
CA LYS A 32 -15.06 17.36 7.60
C LYS A 32 -13.56 17.09 7.61
N GLU A 33 -13.17 15.85 7.85
CA GLU A 33 -11.77 15.48 7.90
C GLU A 33 -11.08 15.65 6.54
N VAL A 34 -9.92 16.30 6.56
CA VAL A 34 -9.03 16.41 5.40
C VAL A 34 -7.91 15.41 5.59
N PRO A 35 -7.62 14.54 4.61
CA PRO A 35 -6.54 13.58 4.75
C PRO A 35 -5.19 14.29 4.80
N ALA A 36 -4.30 13.80 5.65
CA ALA A 36 -2.88 14.09 5.51
C ALA A 36 -2.38 13.45 4.21
N VAL A 37 -1.69 14.25 3.39
CA VAL A 37 -1.08 13.80 2.14
C VAL A 37 0.41 14.08 2.22
N PHE A 38 1.21 13.05 2.02
CA PHE A 38 2.66 13.14 1.98
C PHE A 38 3.16 12.52 0.67
N SER A 39 4.09 13.20 0.01
CA SER A 39 4.81 12.65 -1.14
C SER A 39 6.27 13.08 -1.11
N ASN A 40 7.20 12.16 -1.31
CA ASN A 40 8.62 12.45 -1.32
C ASN A 40 9.41 11.44 -2.15
N THR A 41 10.49 11.88 -2.78
CA THR A 41 11.46 11.02 -3.45
C THR A 41 12.81 11.19 -2.77
N ILE A 42 13.42 10.08 -2.38
CA ILE A 42 14.70 10.05 -1.67
C ILE A 42 15.64 9.05 -2.32
N SER A 43 16.89 9.45 -2.53
CA SER A 43 17.97 8.53 -2.94
C SER A 43 18.73 8.09 -1.70
N LEU A 44 18.95 6.78 -1.58
CA LEU A 44 19.54 6.13 -0.41
C LEU A 44 20.71 5.26 -0.87
N GLU A 45 21.84 5.40 -0.17
CA GLU A 45 22.92 4.42 -0.21
C GLU A 45 22.77 3.52 1.02
N LEU A 46 22.61 2.22 0.77
CA LEU A 46 22.46 1.22 1.82
C LEU A 46 23.83 0.93 2.44
N ASN A 47 23.86 0.67 3.75
CA ASN A 47 25.12 0.39 4.46
C ASN A 47 25.86 -0.85 3.94
N LYS A 48 25.12 -1.77 3.32
CA LYS A 48 25.62 -2.96 2.65
C LYS A 48 24.72 -3.25 1.45
N GLU A 49 25.25 -3.97 0.50
CA GLU A 49 24.44 -4.61 -0.54
C GLU A 49 23.39 -5.54 0.11
N ILE A 50 22.16 -5.44 -0.36
CA ILE A 50 21.05 -6.32 0.04
C ILE A 50 20.51 -7.05 -1.19
N LEU A 51 20.05 -8.28 -1.00
CA LEU A 51 19.36 -8.98 -2.06
C LEU A 51 18.03 -8.28 -2.37
N VAL A 52 17.65 -8.24 -3.63
CA VAL A 52 16.37 -7.70 -4.08
C VAL A 52 15.19 -8.33 -3.34
N ASN A 53 15.22 -9.65 -3.11
CA ASN A 53 14.17 -10.34 -2.36
C ASN A 53 14.09 -9.93 -0.87
N GLU A 54 15.23 -9.57 -0.26
CA GLU A 54 15.31 -9.04 1.11
C GLU A 54 14.78 -7.60 1.17
N LEU A 55 15.09 -6.80 0.15
CA LEU A 55 14.53 -5.45 0.00
C LEU A 55 13.01 -5.51 -0.12
N GLN A 56 12.46 -6.39 -0.97
CA GLN A 56 11.01 -6.57 -1.11
C GLN A 56 10.34 -6.91 0.23
N LYS A 57 10.90 -7.86 0.99
CA LYS A 57 10.40 -8.22 2.34
C LYS A 57 10.46 -7.04 3.29
N SER A 58 11.52 -6.24 3.23
CA SER A 58 11.69 -5.04 4.07
C SER A 58 10.63 -3.97 3.73
N LEU A 59 10.31 -3.80 2.44
CA LEU A 59 9.27 -2.87 1.99
C LEU A 59 7.86 -3.35 2.38
N GLU A 60 7.61 -4.66 2.32
CA GLU A 60 6.35 -5.24 2.81
C GLU A 60 6.19 -5.04 4.31
N ALA A 61 7.24 -5.32 5.09
CA ALA A 61 7.29 -5.06 6.52
C ALA A 61 7.07 -3.56 6.84
N TRP A 62 7.59 -2.66 6.00
CA TRP A 62 7.40 -1.23 6.13
C TRP A 62 5.93 -0.84 6.00
N ILE A 63 5.24 -1.31 4.96
CA ILE A 63 3.80 -1.06 4.82
C ILE A 63 3.01 -1.69 5.97
N GLU A 64 3.32 -2.91 6.40
CA GLU A 64 2.62 -3.53 7.54
C GLU A 64 2.83 -2.72 8.83
N SER A 65 4.03 -2.17 9.05
CA SER A 65 4.31 -1.32 10.20
C SER A 65 3.52 0.01 10.16
N LEU A 66 3.21 0.53 8.97
CA LEU A 66 2.37 1.70 8.78
C LEU A 66 0.90 1.37 8.98
N LYS A 67 0.43 0.23 8.44
CA LYS A 67 -0.93 -0.28 8.67
C LYS A 67 -1.20 -0.46 10.15
N LYS A 68 -0.27 -1.07 10.88
CA LYS A 68 -0.35 -1.25 12.33
C LYS A 68 -0.46 0.09 13.05
N TRP A 69 0.40 1.05 12.72
CA TRP A 69 0.36 2.40 13.31
C TRP A 69 -0.99 3.11 13.05
N VAL A 70 -1.51 3.04 11.82
CA VAL A 70 -2.83 3.57 11.48
C VAL A 70 -3.91 2.92 12.36
N LEU A 71 -3.90 1.60 12.48
CA LEU A 71 -4.91 0.86 13.23
C LEU A 71 -4.87 1.20 14.73
N GLU A 72 -3.68 1.26 15.32
CA GLU A 72 -3.47 1.58 16.74
C GLU A 72 -3.96 2.99 17.09
N ASN A 73 -3.88 3.93 16.15
CA ASN A 73 -4.34 5.29 16.33
C ASN A 73 -5.77 5.53 15.85
N LYS A 74 -6.49 4.48 15.42
CA LYS A 74 -7.85 4.58 14.88
C LYS A 74 -7.93 5.53 13.66
N TYR A 75 -6.90 5.47 12.82
CA TYR A 75 -6.82 6.21 11.56
C TYR A 75 -7.35 5.36 10.40
N PHE A 76 -7.39 5.96 9.21
CA PHE A 76 -7.79 5.26 7.99
C PHE A 76 -6.81 5.50 6.84
N ILE A 77 -6.40 4.43 6.15
CA ILE A 77 -5.54 4.54 4.97
C ILE A 77 -6.40 4.85 3.74
N GLY A 78 -6.18 6.01 3.14
CA GLY A 78 -6.63 6.27 1.77
C GLY A 78 -5.79 5.48 0.78
N HIS A 79 -4.48 5.74 0.76
CA HIS A 79 -3.54 5.01 -0.08
C HIS A 79 -2.10 5.20 0.39
N ILE A 80 -1.31 4.12 0.41
CA ILE A 80 0.15 4.19 0.54
C ILE A 80 0.75 3.54 -0.71
N LYS A 81 1.71 4.20 -1.36
CA LYS A 81 2.45 3.70 -2.51
C LYS A 81 3.93 3.99 -2.31
N ALA A 82 4.78 3.06 -2.69
CA ALA A 82 6.17 3.36 -2.97
C ALA A 82 6.58 2.74 -4.30
N PHE A 83 7.44 3.46 -5.00
CA PHE A 83 8.15 3.01 -6.18
C PHE A 83 9.65 3.09 -5.91
N ILE A 84 10.34 1.98 -6.10
CA ILE A 84 11.75 1.83 -5.81
C ILE A 84 12.46 1.50 -7.12
N GLU A 85 13.43 2.31 -7.47
CA GLU A 85 14.35 2.07 -8.57
C GLU A 85 15.72 1.75 -7.96
N GLY A 86 16.31 0.62 -8.35
CA GLY A 86 17.68 0.29 -7.99
C GLY A 86 18.62 0.30 -9.19
N GLU A 87 19.81 -0.24 -8.98
CA GLU A 87 20.79 -0.47 -10.03
C GLU A 87 20.26 -1.50 -11.06
N GLU A 88 20.89 -1.56 -12.24
CA GLU A 88 20.61 -2.57 -13.30
C GLU A 88 19.15 -2.69 -13.79
N ASN A 89 18.36 -1.62 -13.69
CA ASN A 89 16.93 -1.55 -14.05
C ASN A 89 15.98 -2.36 -13.14
N PHE A 90 16.43 -2.71 -11.94
CA PHE A 90 15.58 -3.28 -10.91
C PHE A 90 14.53 -2.26 -10.45
N ASN A 91 13.27 -2.68 -10.40
CA ASN A 91 12.15 -1.85 -10.01
C ASN A 91 11.18 -2.60 -9.08
N VAL A 92 10.68 -1.94 -8.03
CA VAL A 92 9.62 -2.43 -7.15
C VAL A 92 8.50 -1.42 -7.04
N TRP A 93 7.28 -1.86 -7.24
CA TRP A 93 6.07 -1.13 -6.90
C TRP A 93 5.39 -1.81 -5.72
N ILE A 94 5.14 -1.06 -4.66
CA ILE A 94 4.38 -1.54 -3.50
C ILE A 94 3.25 -0.59 -3.16
N ALA A 95 2.06 -1.12 -2.88
CA ALA A 95 0.85 -0.33 -2.70
C ALA A 95 -0.16 -0.99 -1.74
N THR A 96 -0.84 -0.18 -0.92
CA THR A 96 -1.99 -0.63 -0.12
C THR A 96 -3.05 0.46 0.03
N THR A 97 -4.29 0.02 0.21
CA THR A 97 -5.45 0.81 0.66
C THR A 97 -5.89 0.39 2.06
N GLY A 98 -5.00 -0.20 2.85
CA GLY A 98 -5.26 -0.70 4.20
C GLY A 98 -5.72 -2.16 4.28
N LYS A 99 -6.30 -2.73 3.21
CA LYS A 99 -6.75 -4.13 3.19
C LYS A 99 -5.66 -5.12 2.80
N LYS A 100 -5.24 -5.07 1.53
CA LYS A 100 -4.20 -5.94 0.97
C LYS A 100 -2.98 -5.11 0.59
N ILE A 101 -1.81 -5.71 0.70
CA ILE A 101 -0.57 -5.18 0.13
C ILE A 101 -0.42 -5.81 -1.25
N ASN A 102 -0.15 -4.97 -2.25
CA ASN A 102 0.21 -5.41 -3.58
C ASN A 102 1.67 -5.02 -3.81
N ILE A 103 2.51 -6.01 -4.10
CA ILE A 103 3.90 -5.82 -4.49
C ILE A 103 4.09 -6.36 -5.91
N LYS A 104 4.84 -5.63 -6.73
CA LYS A 104 5.24 -6.03 -8.08
C LYS A 104 6.69 -5.66 -8.28
N THR A 105 7.43 -6.50 -8.99
CA THR A 105 8.82 -6.23 -9.37
C THR A 105 9.02 -6.38 -10.86
N SER A 106 10.06 -5.76 -11.40
CA SER A 106 10.56 -6.12 -12.73
C SER A 106 11.04 -7.59 -12.74
N GLU A 107 11.02 -8.23 -13.90
CA GLU A 107 11.28 -9.67 -14.04
C GLU A 107 12.72 -10.06 -13.67
N ASN A 108 12.88 -11.22 -13.03
CA ASN A 108 14.14 -12.00 -12.86
C ASN A 108 15.35 -11.35 -12.16
N HIS A 109 15.15 -10.41 -11.23
CA HIS A 109 16.24 -9.80 -10.44
C HIS A 109 16.34 -10.31 -8.98
N GLU A 110 15.68 -11.42 -8.61
CA GLU A 110 15.54 -11.82 -7.19
C GLU A 110 16.86 -12.06 -6.46
N ASP A 111 17.87 -12.56 -7.18
CA ASP A 111 19.21 -12.88 -6.66
C ASP A 111 20.21 -11.72 -6.82
N GLU A 112 19.79 -10.62 -7.44
CA GLU A 112 20.64 -9.44 -7.59
C GLU A 112 20.78 -8.69 -6.27
N LYS A 113 21.91 -8.01 -6.17
CA LYS A 113 22.23 -7.17 -5.02
C LYS A 113 22.16 -5.72 -5.42
N VAL A 114 21.56 -4.91 -4.55
CA VAL A 114 21.49 -3.47 -4.72
C VAL A 114 22.18 -2.77 -3.56
N LYS A 115 22.94 -1.73 -3.87
CA LYS A 115 23.56 -0.84 -2.89
C LYS A 115 22.90 0.53 -2.87
N SER A 116 22.51 1.03 -4.04
CA SER A 116 21.86 2.33 -4.19
C SER A 116 20.43 2.15 -4.65
N ILE A 117 19.50 2.88 -4.03
CA ILE A 117 18.10 2.90 -4.43
C ILE A 117 17.54 4.31 -4.42
N THR A 118 16.58 4.57 -5.29
CA THR A 118 15.71 5.75 -5.23
C THR A 118 14.32 5.29 -4.85
N VAL A 119 13.76 5.89 -3.79
CA VAL A 119 12.45 5.54 -3.23
C VAL A 119 11.52 6.74 -3.39
N SER A 120 10.50 6.61 -4.22
CA SER A 120 9.40 7.56 -4.38
C SER A 120 8.19 7.09 -3.59
N ILE A 121 7.75 7.85 -2.60
CA ILE A 121 6.69 7.49 -1.66
C ILE A 121 5.53 8.45 -1.80
N THR A 122 4.31 7.93 -1.74
CA THR A 122 3.09 8.73 -1.52
C THR A 122 2.24 8.05 -0.46
N ALA A 123 1.82 8.79 0.57
CA ALA A 123 0.94 8.33 1.62
C ALA A 123 -0.24 9.29 1.81
N ILE A 124 -1.44 8.74 1.93
CA ILE A 124 -2.70 9.44 2.17
C ILE A 124 -3.37 8.75 3.35
N VAL A 125 -3.49 9.44 4.48
CA VAL A 125 -4.05 8.91 5.73
C VAL A 125 -5.01 9.93 6.34
N PHE A 126 -6.17 9.46 6.77
CA PHE A 126 -7.16 10.21 7.53
C PHE A 126 -6.91 9.98 9.04
N GLY A 127 -7.10 10.99 9.87
CA GLY A 127 -6.91 10.94 11.32
C GLY A 127 -5.63 11.60 11.83
N THR A 128 -4.75 12.03 10.93
CA THR A 128 -3.42 12.54 11.26
C THR A 128 -3.11 13.84 10.50
N ASP A 129 -1.99 14.47 10.82
CA ASP A 129 -1.45 15.63 10.10
C ASP A 129 -0.28 15.25 9.18
N GLU A 130 0.02 16.09 8.20
CA GLU A 130 1.09 15.85 7.21
C GLU A 130 2.47 15.65 7.86
N LYS A 131 2.79 16.41 8.91
CA LYS A 131 4.11 16.34 9.57
C LYS A 131 4.27 15.00 10.29
N THR A 132 3.25 14.58 11.02
CA THR A 132 3.22 13.28 11.71
C THR A 132 3.26 12.13 10.71
N LEU A 133 2.51 12.23 9.59
CA LEU A 133 2.54 11.24 8.51
C LEU A 133 3.95 11.14 7.90
N LYS A 134 4.52 12.25 7.44
CA LYS A 134 5.88 12.31 6.87
C LYS A 134 6.90 11.68 7.82
N PHE A 135 6.92 12.13 9.08
CA PHE A 135 7.86 11.64 10.08
C PHE A 135 7.73 10.13 10.30
N THR A 136 6.51 9.64 10.49
CA THR A 136 6.25 8.22 10.77
C THR A 136 6.60 7.35 9.57
N THR A 137 6.23 7.79 8.36
CA THR A 137 6.53 7.10 7.11
C THR A 137 8.03 6.95 6.89
N LEU A 138 8.80 8.02 7.07
CA LEU A 138 10.24 8.01 6.85
C LEU A 138 10.99 7.28 7.97
N LYS A 139 10.65 7.52 9.24
CA LYS A 139 11.31 6.86 10.38
C LYS A 139 11.19 5.33 10.32
N LYS A 140 10.01 4.81 9.99
CA LYS A 140 9.80 3.36 9.84
C LYS A 140 10.60 2.78 8.66
N LEU A 141 10.81 3.57 7.60
CA LEU A 141 11.64 3.17 6.47
C LEU A 141 13.13 3.13 6.86
N GLU A 142 13.60 4.15 7.59
CA GLU A 142 14.97 4.18 8.16
C GLU A 142 15.25 2.95 9.01
N GLU A 143 14.34 2.63 9.93
CA GLU A 143 14.46 1.50 10.85
C GLU A 143 14.59 0.16 10.10
N LEU A 144 13.79 -0.03 9.04
CA LEU A 144 13.78 -1.30 8.29
C LEU A 144 14.94 -1.43 7.31
N LEU A 145 15.29 -0.35 6.62
CA LEU A 145 16.43 -0.34 5.69
C LEU A 145 17.77 -0.13 6.40
N HIS A 146 17.75 0.16 7.71
CA HIS A 146 18.91 0.49 8.52
C HIS A 146 19.71 1.67 7.96
N VAL A 147 19.04 2.67 7.39
CA VAL A 147 19.66 3.87 6.80
C VAL A 147 19.31 5.13 7.59
N LYS A 148 20.03 6.23 7.33
CA LYS A 148 19.64 7.56 7.78
C LYS A 148 19.07 8.37 6.62
N ILE A 149 17.87 8.89 6.79
CA ILE A 149 17.17 9.78 5.87
C ILE A 149 17.22 11.18 6.50
N HIS A 150 18.02 12.06 5.92
CA HIS A 150 18.03 13.46 6.32
C HIS A 150 16.77 14.16 5.79
N CYS A 151 15.85 14.48 6.70
CA CYS A 151 14.50 15.00 6.42
C CYS A 151 14.37 16.51 6.61
#